data_AF-A0A8T0ZCL5-F1
#
_entry.id   AF-A0A8T0ZCL5-F1
#
_cell.length_a   1.000
_cell.length_b   1.000
_cell.length_c   1.000
_cell.angle_alpha   90.00
_cell.angle_beta   90.00
_cell.angle_gamma   90.00
#
_symmetry.space_group_name_H-M   'P 1'
#
loop_
_entity.id
_entity.type
_entity.pdbx_description
1 polymer ?
#
loop_
_entity_poly.entity_id
_entity_poly.type
_entity_poly.pdbx_seq_one_letter_code
_entity_poly.pdbx_strand_id
1 'polypeptide(L)'
;MLLRSHEERGIPVSGIEHFKSLFTSSKVSEKKLQSWLKSGKTADSVFVRLKLDKAKTGLFDKPHFAAWVKYVDELSATQPRSREPTISTLKTYYGDEALSQMINAAQKNTSTQTLATELQTRQLQYWLNDRRAPTDVLKLLGLTKTGDNLFDNPQFVTWLIYVAE
;
A
#
# COMPACT_ATOMS: atom_id res chain seq x y z
N MET A 1 25.14 -1.53 -36.99
CA MET A 1 23.82 -1.93 -37.53
C MET A 1 23.05 -2.56 -36.36
N LEU A 2 22.40 -1.75 -35.50
CA LEU A 2 20.94 -1.48 -35.45
C LEU A 2 20.12 -2.78 -35.46
N LEU A 3 19.17 -3.08 -34.56
CA LEU A 3 18.42 -2.33 -33.54
C LEU A 3 17.48 -3.32 -32.78
N ARG A 4 16.87 -2.86 -31.66
CA ARG A 4 15.68 -3.36 -30.92
C ARG A 4 15.88 -4.47 -29.87
N SER A 5 15.25 -4.42 -28.69
CA SER A 5 14.24 -3.52 -28.14
C SER A 5 14.34 -3.53 -26.61
N HIS A 6 14.38 -2.36 -25.99
CA HIS A 6 13.97 -2.20 -24.59
C HIS A 6 12.45 -2.41 -24.55
N GLU A 7 11.99 -3.54 -24.01
CA GLU A 7 10.65 -3.59 -23.44
C GLU A 7 10.71 -2.84 -22.11
N GLU A 8 10.37 -1.56 -22.19
CA GLU A 8 9.84 -0.81 -21.07
C GLU A 8 8.72 -1.64 -20.44
N ARG A 9 8.97 -2.19 -19.25
CA ARG A 9 7.95 -2.83 -18.42
C ARG A 9 6.99 -1.74 -17.97
N GLY A 10 6.06 -1.40 -18.86
CA GLY A 10 5.03 -0.40 -18.66
C GLY A 10 4.14 -0.80 -17.50
N ILE A 11 3.89 0.16 -16.61
CA ILE A 11 2.82 0.07 -15.62
C ILE A 11 1.51 -0.19 -16.38
N PRO A 12 0.67 -1.15 -15.98
CA PRO A 12 -0.59 -1.44 -16.65
C PRO A 12 -1.42 -0.17 -16.77
N VAL A 13 -1.78 0.21 -18.01
CA VAL A 13 -2.50 1.45 -18.32
C VAL A 13 -3.83 1.56 -17.56
N SER A 14 -4.47 0.42 -17.26
CA SER A 14 -5.70 0.34 -16.44
C SER A 14 -5.52 0.85 -15.01
N GLY A 15 -4.36 0.61 -14.38
CA GLY A 15 -4.06 1.14 -13.05
C GLY A 15 -3.96 2.66 -13.05
N ILE A 16 -3.30 3.24 -14.05
CA ILE A 16 -3.08 4.69 -14.17
C ILE A 16 -4.40 5.46 -14.31
N GLU A 17 -5.37 4.94 -15.05
CA GLU A 17 -6.68 5.61 -15.21
C GLU A 17 -7.48 5.65 -13.91
N HIS A 18 -7.47 4.56 -13.14
CA HIS A 18 -8.12 4.52 -11.83
C HIS A 18 -7.45 5.48 -10.84
N PHE A 19 -6.11 5.59 -10.84
CA PHE A 19 -5.41 6.56 -10.00
C PHE A 19 -5.66 8.01 -10.41
N LYS A 20 -5.81 8.30 -11.70
CA LYS A 20 -6.19 9.63 -12.19
C LYS A 20 -7.59 10.03 -11.72
N SER A 21 -8.56 9.12 -11.72
CA SER A 21 -9.93 9.41 -11.25
C SER A 21 -10.01 9.58 -9.72
N LEU A 22 -9.19 8.84 -8.96
CA LEU A 22 -9.05 9.06 -7.52
C LEU A 22 -8.47 10.44 -7.21
N PHE A 23 -7.55 10.92 -8.05
CA PHE A 23 -6.96 12.24 -7.90
C PHE A 23 -7.94 13.37 -8.21
N THR A 24 -8.75 13.24 -9.27
CA THR A 24 -9.79 14.23 -9.60
C THR A 24 -10.90 14.27 -8.55
N SER A 25 -11.16 13.16 -7.87
CA SER A 25 -12.05 13.08 -6.70
C SER A 25 -11.45 13.71 -5.43
N SER A 26 -10.13 13.70 -5.30
CA SER A 26 -9.43 14.35 -4.18
C SER A 26 -9.39 15.89 -4.37
N LYS A 27 -9.71 16.66 -3.32
CA LYS A 27 -9.59 18.14 -3.38
C LYS A 27 -8.12 18.62 -3.31
N VAL A 28 -7.14 17.72 -3.36
CA VAL A 28 -5.72 18.05 -3.24
C VAL A 28 -5.15 18.27 -4.62
N SER A 29 -4.78 19.51 -4.93
CA SER A 29 -4.16 19.82 -6.21
C SER A 29 -2.72 19.32 -6.28
N GLU A 30 -2.26 18.98 -7.49
CA GLU A 30 -0.88 18.55 -7.75
C GLU A 30 0.12 19.61 -7.29
N LYS A 31 -0.16 20.90 -7.52
CA LYS A 31 0.64 22.03 -7.01
C LYS A 31 0.84 21.96 -5.49
N LYS A 32 -0.17 21.52 -4.74
CA LYS A 32 -0.10 21.43 -3.28
C LYS A 32 0.77 20.26 -2.83
N LEU A 33 0.68 19.11 -3.49
CA LEU A 33 1.60 17.98 -3.26
C LEU A 33 3.04 18.40 -3.54
N GLN A 34 3.29 19.04 -4.68
CA GLN A 34 4.63 19.54 -5.04
C GLN A 34 5.17 20.56 -4.03
N SER A 35 4.30 21.42 -3.48
CA SER A 35 4.72 22.35 -2.41
C SER A 35 5.17 21.61 -1.14
N TRP A 36 4.50 20.52 -0.79
CA TRP A 36 4.84 19.72 0.39
C TRP A 36 6.16 18.97 0.20
N LEU A 37 6.37 18.40 -0.98
CA LEU A 37 7.64 17.75 -1.37
C LEU A 37 8.80 18.74 -1.29
N LYS A 38 8.67 19.92 -1.90
CA LYS A 38 9.70 20.98 -1.84
C LYS A 38 10.01 21.43 -0.41
N SER A 39 9.00 21.48 0.45
CA SER A 39 9.16 21.81 1.86
C SER A 39 9.63 20.64 2.74
N GLY A 40 9.88 19.46 2.14
CA GLY A 40 10.39 18.28 2.85
C GLY A 40 9.43 17.71 3.90
N LYS A 41 8.11 17.84 3.71
CA LYS A 41 7.14 17.30 4.69
C LYS A 41 7.23 15.77 4.76
N THR A 42 7.15 15.24 5.97
CA THR A 42 7.16 13.79 6.18
C THR A 42 5.86 13.14 5.71
N ALA A 43 5.90 11.84 5.43
CA ALA A 43 4.72 11.02 5.14
C ALA A 43 3.65 11.17 6.24
N ASP A 44 4.07 11.07 7.50
CA ASP A 44 3.23 11.26 8.69
C ASP A 44 2.55 12.64 8.75
N SER A 45 3.32 13.71 8.54
CA SER A 45 2.79 15.08 8.58
C SER A 45 1.70 15.30 7.52
N VAL A 46 1.89 14.74 6.32
CA VAL A 46 0.89 14.84 5.25
C VAL A 46 -0.31 13.93 5.53
N PHE A 47 -0.11 12.76 6.14
CA PHE A 47 -1.19 11.85 6.54
C PHE A 47 -2.19 12.53 7.48
N VAL A 48 -1.68 13.16 8.55
CA VAL A 48 -2.49 13.94 9.51
C VAL A 48 -3.12 15.16 8.84
N ARG A 49 -2.38 15.87 7.98
CA ARG A 49 -2.89 17.06 7.28
C ARG A 49 -4.06 16.72 6.33
N LEU A 50 -4.09 15.51 5.80
CA LEU A 50 -5.20 14.97 5.00
C LEU A 50 -6.31 14.33 5.85
N LYS A 51 -6.19 14.40 7.19
CA LYS A 51 -7.12 13.84 8.18
C LYS A 51 -7.31 12.33 8.04
N LEU A 52 -6.30 11.63 7.52
CA LEU A 52 -6.33 10.18 7.33
C LEU A 52 -6.13 9.43 8.66
N ASP A 53 -5.50 10.06 9.65
CA ASP A 53 -5.36 9.57 11.02
C ASP A 53 -6.73 9.42 11.73
N LYS A 54 -7.76 10.11 11.25
CA LYS A 54 -9.13 10.03 11.77
C LYS A 54 -10.01 9.05 11.01
N ALA A 55 -9.48 8.39 9.97
CA ALA A 55 -10.27 7.51 9.11
C ALA A 55 -10.70 6.19 9.80
N LYS A 56 -10.02 5.81 10.89
CA LYS A 56 -10.21 4.51 11.56
C LYS A 56 -10.14 3.39 10.51
N THR A 57 -11.08 2.44 10.53
CA THR A 57 -11.12 1.32 9.57
C THR A 57 -11.52 1.74 8.14
N GLY A 58 -12.11 2.93 7.95
CA GLY A 58 -12.56 3.43 6.65
C GLY A 58 -11.50 4.23 5.88
N LEU A 59 -10.23 3.84 6.00
CA LEU A 59 -9.09 4.53 5.35
C LEU A 59 -9.13 4.42 3.83
N PHE A 60 -9.40 3.20 3.32
CA PHE A 60 -9.42 2.91 1.90
C PHE A 60 -10.55 3.63 1.15
N ASP A 61 -11.62 3.98 1.86
CA ASP A 61 -12.74 4.76 1.31
C ASP A 61 -12.44 6.27 1.25
N LYS A 62 -11.28 6.72 1.78
CA LYS A 62 -10.92 8.14 1.74
C LYS A 62 -10.32 8.48 0.37
N PRO A 63 -10.89 9.44 -0.37
CA PRO A 63 -10.34 9.84 -1.68
C PRO A 63 -8.92 10.41 -1.56
N HIS A 64 -8.54 10.95 -0.39
CA HIS A 64 -7.19 11.46 -0.14
C HIS A 64 -6.14 10.37 0.12
N PHE A 65 -6.55 9.12 0.36
CA PHE A 65 -5.60 8.05 0.72
C PHE A 65 -4.70 7.68 -0.45
N ALA A 66 -5.25 7.50 -1.65
CA ALA A 66 -4.45 7.23 -2.85
C ALA A 66 -3.48 8.38 -3.17
N ALA A 67 -3.94 9.63 -3.02
CA ALA A 67 -3.08 10.81 -3.19
C ALA A 67 -1.93 10.85 -2.16
N TRP A 68 -2.18 10.40 -0.93
CA TRP A 68 -1.15 10.27 0.09
C TRP A 68 -0.13 9.17 -0.24
N VAL A 69 -0.57 7.99 -0.70
CA VAL A 69 0.35 6.91 -1.12
C VAL A 69 1.29 7.39 -2.23
N LYS A 70 0.73 8.03 -3.27
CA LYS A 70 1.53 8.65 -4.35
C LYS A 70 2.52 9.69 -3.82
N TYR A 71 2.08 10.55 -2.90
CA TYR A 71 2.96 11.53 -2.26
C TYR A 71 4.16 10.87 -1.56
N VAL A 72 3.94 9.76 -0.85
CA VAL A 72 5.01 9.02 -0.19
C VAL A 72 5.97 8.41 -1.19
N ASP A 73 5.49 7.91 -2.34
CA ASP A 73 6.34 7.37 -3.40
C ASP A 73 7.27 8.46 -3.99
N GLU A 74 6.72 9.63 -4.30
CA GLU A 74 7.51 10.77 -4.80
C GLU A 74 8.50 11.30 -3.75
N LEU A 75 8.10 11.34 -2.48
CA LEU A 75 8.99 11.69 -1.37
C LEU A 75 10.14 10.69 -1.25
N SER A 76 9.87 9.40 -1.43
CA SER A 76 10.86 8.33 -1.28
C SER A 76 11.85 8.28 -2.43
N ALA A 77 11.40 8.59 -3.66
CA ALA A 77 12.26 8.70 -4.82
C ALA A 77 13.27 9.85 -4.70
N THR A 78 12.88 10.93 -4.02
CA THR A 78 13.73 12.11 -3.84
C THR A 78 14.54 12.08 -2.54
N GLN A 79 14.02 11.42 -1.50
CA GLN A 79 14.62 11.36 -0.16
C GLN A 79 14.40 9.98 0.48
N PRO A 80 15.18 8.95 0.12
CA PRO A 80 15.03 7.61 0.66
C PRO A 80 15.37 7.60 2.15
N ARG A 81 14.36 7.49 3.02
CA ARG A 81 14.53 7.43 4.50
C ARG A 81 14.22 6.07 5.12
N SER A 82 13.49 5.20 4.42
CA SER A 82 13.16 3.84 4.86
C SER A 82 12.82 2.96 3.66
N ARG A 83 12.95 1.63 3.81
CA ARG A 83 12.63 0.67 2.73
C ARG A 83 11.16 0.70 2.27
N GLU A 84 10.21 0.86 3.18
CA GLU A 84 8.77 0.96 2.87
C GLU A 84 8.08 2.03 3.72
N PRO A 85 8.19 3.32 3.36
CA PRO A 85 7.67 4.42 4.18
C PRO A 85 6.15 4.44 4.26
N THR A 86 5.45 3.94 3.23
CA THR A 86 3.99 3.81 3.24
C THR A 86 3.55 2.82 4.32
N ILE A 87 4.08 1.58 4.29
CA ILE A 87 3.75 0.55 5.28
C ILE A 87 4.22 0.97 6.67
N SER A 88 5.45 1.51 6.77
CA SER A 88 6.02 1.98 8.03
C SER A 88 5.17 3.09 8.68
N THR A 89 4.62 4.02 7.89
CA THR A 89 3.72 5.05 8.44
C THR A 89 2.38 4.43 8.82
N LEU A 90 1.77 3.60 7.98
CA LEU A 90 0.46 3.02 8.31
C LEU A 90 0.48 2.15 9.57
N LYS A 91 1.55 1.38 9.79
CA LYS A 91 1.64 0.53 11.00
C LYS A 91 1.73 1.35 12.29
N THR A 92 2.17 2.61 12.28
CA THR A 92 2.17 3.43 13.51
C THR A 92 0.76 3.80 13.96
N TYR A 93 -0.19 3.86 13.02
CA TYR A 93 -1.59 4.21 13.29
C TYR A 93 -2.46 2.99 13.58
N TYR A 94 -2.19 1.87 12.92
CA TYR A 94 -3.07 0.69 12.96
C TYR A 94 -2.42 -0.53 13.64
N GLY A 95 -1.10 -0.61 13.70
CA GLY A 95 -0.38 -1.85 14.02
C GLY A 95 -0.39 -2.85 12.86
N ASP A 96 0.51 -3.84 12.92
CA ASP A 96 0.72 -4.78 11.81
C ASP A 96 -0.52 -5.65 11.51
N GLU A 97 -1.14 -6.24 12.53
CA GLU A 97 -2.28 -7.16 12.35
C GLU A 97 -3.50 -6.42 11.79
N ALA A 98 -3.93 -5.32 12.42
CA ALA A 98 -5.10 -4.59 11.96
C ALA A 98 -4.89 -3.96 10.57
N LEU A 99 -3.68 -3.46 10.27
CA LEU A 99 -3.36 -2.98 8.92
C LEU A 99 -3.50 -4.08 7.88
N SER A 100 -2.96 -5.27 8.14
CA SER A 100 -3.08 -6.41 7.21
C SER A 100 -4.54 -6.81 7.00
N GLN A 101 -5.34 -6.86 8.05
CA GLN A 101 -6.77 -7.16 7.93
C GLN A 101 -7.54 -6.08 7.15
N MET A 102 -7.19 -4.80 7.31
CA MET A 102 -7.78 -3.71 6.53
C MET A 102 -7.44 -3.84 5.04
N ILE A 103 -6.19 -4.18 4.70
CA ILE A 103 -5.76 -4.45 3.32
C ILE A 103 -6.54 -5.63 2.75
N ASN A 104 -6.62 -6.75 3.47
CA ASN A 104 -7.35 -7.94 3.03
C ASN A 104 -8.84 -7.67 2.81
N ALA A 105 -9.46 -6.84 3.64
CA ALA A 105 -10.85 -6.43 3.46
C ALA A 105 -11.03 -5.53 2.22
N ALA A 106 -10.12 -4.59 2.01
CA ALA A 106 -10.15 -3.67 0.87
C ALA A 106 -9.92 -4.38 -0.48
N GLN A 107 -9.25 -5.54 -0.51
CA GLN A 107 -9.13 -6.36 -1.72
C GLN A 107 -10.46 -6.93 -2.21
N LYS A 108 -11.47 -7.05 -1.33
CA LYS A 108 -12.78 -7.62 -1.67
C LYS A 108 -13.72 -6.61 -2.33
N ASN A 109 -13.39 -5.32 -2.27
CA ASN A 109 -14.19 -4.26 -2.88
C ASN A 109 -13.52 -3.80 -4.17
N THR A 110 -14.23 -3.89 -5.29
CA THR A 110 -13.73 -3.55 -6.63
C THR A 110 -13.12 -2.14 -6.71
N SER A 111 -13.68 -1.16 -5.99
CA SER A 111 -13.19 0.22 -5.99
C SER A 111 -11.85 0.42 -5.26
N THR A 112 -11.52 -0.48 -4.34
CA THR A 112 -10.29 -0.39 -3.52
C THR A 112 -9.29 -1.50 -3.83
N GLN A 113 -9.70 -2.49 -4.62
CA GLN A 113 -8.95 -3.72 -4.88
C GLN A 113 -7.55 -3.44 -5.42
N THR A 114 -7.42 -2.58 -6.43
CA THR A 114 -6.11 -2.29 -7.05
C THR A 114 -5.10 -1.75 -6.03
N LEU A 115 -5.49 -0.71 -5.27
CA LEU A 115 -4.62 -0.11 -4.26
C LEU A 115 -4.33 -1.09 -3.11
N ALA A 116 -5.33 -1.88 -2.71
CA ALA A 116 -5.16 -2.87 -1.64
C ALA A 116 -4.21 -4.01 -2.05
N THR A 117 -4.29 -4.51 -3.29
CA THR A 117 -3.36 -5.50 -3.82
C THR A 117 -1.93 -4.96 -3.87
N GLU A 118 -1.74 -3.72 -4.31
CA GLU A 118 -0.43 -3.08 -4.31
C GLU A 118 0.15 -2.94 -2.89
N LEU A 119 -0.68 -2.47 -1.94
CA LEU A 119 -0.25 -2.34 -0.55
C LEU A 119 0.02 -3.69 0.11
N GLN A 120 -0.66 -4.76 -0.29
CA GLN A 120 -0.34 -6.11 0.18
C GLN A 120 1.05 -6.54 -0.30
N THR A 121 1.38 -6.33 -1.56
CA THR A 121 2.73 -6.64 -2.09
C THR A 121 3.81 -5.90 -1.31
N ARG A 122 3.62 -4.60 -1.08
CA ARG A 122 4.54 -3.79 -0.27
C ARG A 122 4.62 -4.26 1.19
N GLN A 123 3.50 -4.68 1.78
CA GLN A 123 3.46 -5.24 3.13
C GLN A 123 4.27 -6.55 3.23
N LEU A 124 4.16 -7.45 2.25
CA LEU A 124 4.95 -8.68 2.22
C LEU A 124 6.45 -8.38 2.06
N GLN A 125 6.81 -7.48 1.15
CA GLN A 125 8.20 -7.03 0.97
C GLN A 125 8.76 -6.40 2.24
N TYR A 126 7.96 -5.59 2.94
CA TYR A 126 8.34 -5.03 4.23
C TYR A 126 8.64 -6.14 5.25
N TRP A 127 7.79 -7.17 5.34
CA TRP A 127 8.01 -8.30 6.24
C TRP A 127 9.22 -9.17 5.88
N LEU A 128 9.47 -9.41 4.58
CA LEU A 128 10.68 -10.11 4.11
C LEU A 128 11.94 -9.35 4.50
N ASN A 129 11.94 -8.02 4.31
CA ASN A 129 13.05 -7.15 4.68
C ASN A 129 13.32 -7.16 6.20
N ASP A 130 12.26 -7.22 7.00
CA ASP A 130 12.33 -7.34 8.47
C ASP A 130 12.60 -8.78 8.94
N ARG A 131 12.76 -9.75 8.01
CA ARG A 131 12.95 -11.18 8.29
C ARG A 131 11.88 -11.76 9.23
N ARG A 132 10.63 -11.33 9.03
CA ARG A 132 9.48 -11.82 9.81
C ARG A 132 9.33 -13.33 9.60
N ALA A 133 9.18 -14.07 10.71
CA ALA A 133 8.99 -15.50 10.66
C ALA A 133 7.68 -15.85 9.91
N PRO A 134 7.66 -16.92 9.09
CA PRO A 134 6.45 -17.30 8.37
C PRO A 134 5.25 -17.57 9.28
N THR A 135 5.47 -18.07 10.49
CA THR A 135 4.42 -18.29 11.50
C THR A 135 3.79 -16.98 12.01
N ASP A 136 4.56 -15.89 12.06
CA ASP A 136 4.03 -14.58 12.39
C ASP A 136 3.22 -14.00 11.22
N VAL A 137 3.72 -14.15 9.99
CA VAL A 137 3.00 -13.70 8.79
C VAL A 137 1.68 -14.46 8.63
N LEU A 138 1.64 -15.76 8.93
CA LEU A 138 0.39 -16.55 8.98
C LEU A 138 -0.65 -15.90 9.91
N LYS A 139 -0.23 -15.44 11.10
CA LYS A 139 -1.10 -14.76 12.06
C LYS A 139 -1.55 -13.40 11.55
N LEU A 140 -0.62 -12.60 11.01
CA LEU A 140 -0.90 -11.25 10.50
C LEU A 140 -1.91 -11.27 9.35
N LEU A 141 -1.80 -12.26 8.45
CA LEU A 141 -2.77 -12.50 7.37
C LEU A 141 -4.13 -13.02 7.88
N GLY A 142 -4.26 -13.33 9.17
CA GLY A 142 -5.51 -13.78 9.80
C GLY A 142 -5.81 -15.27 9.59
N LEU A 143 -4.82 -16.04 9.12
CA LEU A 143 -4.98 -17.46 8.77
C LEU A 143 -5.00 -18.39 9.97
N THR A 144 -4.71 -17.92 11.18
CA THR A 144 -4.83 -18.74 12.40
C THR A 144 -6.25 -18.81 12.94
N LYS A 145 -7.15 -17.93 12.47
CA LYS A 145 -8.55 -17.84 12.92
C LYS A 145 -9.53 -18.56 11.99
N THR A 146 -9.05 -19.18 10.90
CA THR A 146 -9.89 -19.79 9.85
C THR A 146 -10.32 -21.23 10.12
N GLY A 147 -9.72 -21.91 11.12
CA GLY A 147 -10.01 -23.32 11.42
C GLY A 147 -9.85 -24.22 10.19
N ASP A 148 -10.84 -25.07 9.93
CA ASP A 148 -10.85 -26.02 8.81
C ASP A 148 -10.89 -25.34 7.43
N ASN A 149 -11.32 -24.08 7.35
CA ASN A 149 -11.44 -23.31 6.10
C ASN A 149 -10.13 -22.59 5.72
N LEU A 150 -9.01 -22.98 6.31
CA LEU A 150 -7.69 -22.39 6.04
C LEU A 150 -7.35 -22.41 4.54
N PHE A 151 -7.57 -23.55 3.89
CA PHE A 151 -7.20 -23.77 2.49
C PHE A 151 -8.10 -23.02 1.50
N ASP A 152 -9.31 -22.64 1.92
CA ASP A 152 -10.25 -21.86 1.10
C ASP A 152 -9.97 -20.35 1.19
N ASN A 153 -9.15 -19.91 2.15
CA ASN A 153 -8.80 -18.50 2.27
C ASN A 153 -7.74 -18.13 1.22
N PRO A 154 -8.01 -17.17 0.31
CA PRO A 154 -7.05 -16.77 -0.72
C PRO A 154 -5.73 -16.25 -0.16
N GLN A 155 -5.72 -15.77 1.09
CA GLN A 155 -4.49 -15.35 1.78
C GLN A 155 -3.54 -16.51 2.09
N PHE A 156 -4.03 -17.77 2.07
CA PHE A 156 -3.18 -18.94 2.23
C PHE A 156 -2.18 -19.09 1.07
N VAL A 157 -2.60 -18.82 -0.17
CA VAL A 157 -1.70 -18.82 -1.33
C VAL A 157 -0.65 -17.71 -1.20
N THR A 158 -1.06 -16.52 -0.76
CA THR A 158 -0.13 -15.41 -0.46
C THR A 158 0.91 -15.82 0.59
N TRP A 159 0.49 -16.52 1.64
CA TRP A 159 1.39 -17.02 2.67
C TRP A 159 2.37 -18.08 2.13
N LEU A 160 1.92 -19.00 1.27
CA LEU A 160 2.80 -19.99 0.63
C LEU A 160 3.87 -19.32 -0.24
N ILE A 161 3.49 -18.29 -1.01
CA ILE A 161 4.45 -17.50 -1.80
C ILE A 161 5.47 -16.85 -0.86
N TYR A 162 5.02 -16.24 0.24
CA TYR A 162 5.93 -15.63 1.22
C TYR A 162 6.93 -16.63 1.83
N VAL A 163 6.50 -17.87 2.12
CA VAL A 163 7.37 -18.92 2.67
C VAL A 163 8.46 -19.36 1.69
N ALA A 164 8.21 -19.22 0.39
CA ALA A 164 9.11 -19.68 -0.67
C ALA A 164 10.23 -18.70 -1.04
N GLU A 165 10.15 -17.45 -0.58
CA GLU A 165 11.14 -16.37 -0.78
C GLU A 165 12.24 -16.40 0.29
#